data_AF-A0A3R7Q956-F1
#
_entry.id   AF-A0A3R7Q956-F1
#
_cell.length_a   1.000
_cell.length_b   1.000
_cell.length_c   1.000
_cell.angle_alpha   90.00
_cell.angle_beta   90.00
_cell.angle_gamma   90.00
#
_symmetry.space_group_name_H-M   'P 1'
#
loop_
_entity.id
_entity.type
_entity.pdbx_description
1 polymer ?
#
loop_
_entity_poly.entity_id
_entity_poly.type
_entity_poly.pdbx_seq_one_letter_code
_entity_poly.pdbx_strand_id
1 'polypeptide(L)'
;MMLKFVCISFLALGAGLGLLASAGLAGVLLSLPGLPVVSFSAVILALTFASLAAMTGIIGLARSQPVTPESSQDQTHASDWRIVVLHLAGLSTYAGFPLGHLLGPWILWLFWRRHGHALDVNGRAALNFALTISIFYVSALILVFFFVGFLLLGILMAFHIIVLVRNGWRTSVNLPAHYPLTINFLS
;
A
#
# COMPACT_ATOMS: atom_id res chain seq x y z
N MET A 1 -21.57 -9.94 7.86
CA MET A 1 -21.28 -10.58 6.55
C MET A 1 -21.38 -9.56 5.40
N MET A 2 -22.45 -8.78 5.30
CA MET A 2 -22.66 -7.76 4.24
C MET A 2 -21.52 -6.72 4.13
N LEU A 3 -21.01 -6.19 5.24
CA LEU A 3 -19.92 -5.20 5.22
C LEU A 3 -18.63 -5.71 4.55
N LYS A 4 -18.26 -6.98 4.78
CA LYS A 4 -17.05 -7.57 4.18
C LYS A 4 -17.17 -7.65 2.65
N PHE A 5 -18.35 -8.01 2.15
CA PHE A 5 -18.61 -8.03 0.71
C PHE A 5 -18.50 -6.63 0.10
N VAL A 6 -19.06 -5.61 0.75
CA VAL A 6 -18.95 -4.22 0.28
C VAL A 6 -17.48 -3.80 0.19
N CYS A 7 -16.68 -4.07 1.22
CA CYS A 7 -15.25 -3.72 1.21
C CYS A 7 -14.45 -4.50 0.15
N ILE A 8 -14.77 -5.78 -0.08
CA ILE A 8 -14.17 -6.59 -1.17
C ILE A 8 -14.50 -5.97 -2.53
N SER A 9 -15.75 -5.55 -2.75
CA SER A 9 -16.15 -4.89 -4.00
C SER A 9 -15.40 -3.58 -4.23
N PHE A 10 -15.23 -2.74 -3.21
CA PHE A 10 -14.43 -1.51 -3.31
C PHE A 10 -12.96 -1.80 -3.61
N LEU A 11 -12.39 -2.82 -2.98
CA LEU A 11 -11.01 -3.22 -3.24
C LEU A 11 -10.83 -3.75 -4.67
N ALA A 12 -11.75 -4.60 -5.14
CA ALA A 12 -11.74 -5.14 -6.49
C ALA A 12 -11.89 -4.03 -7.55
N LEU A 13 -12.81 -3.09 -7.30
CA LEU A 13 -12.98 -1.90 -8.15
C LEU A 13 -11.68 -1.08 -8.21
N GLY A 14 -11.06 -0.83 -7.05
CA GLY A 14 -9.80 -0.10 -6.96
C GLY A 14 -8.67 -0.78 -7.76
N ALA A 15 -8.49 -2.08 -7.57
CA ALA A 15 -7.49 -2.86 -8.29
C ALA A 15 -7.76 -2.87 -9.81
N GLY A 16 -9.01 -3.05 -10.22
CA GLY A 16 -9.41 -3.05 -11.63
C GLY A 16 -9.15 -1.70 -12.32
N LEU A 17 -9.53 -0.59 -11.67
CA LEU A 17 -9.27 0.76 -12.18
C LEU A 17 -7.77 1.06 -12.25
N GLY A 18 -6.99 0.65 -11.24
CA GLY A 18 -5.54 0.84 -11.24
C GLY A 18 -4.84 0.07 -12.35
N LEU A 19 -5.26 -1.17 -12.60
CA LEU A 19 -4.74 -1.99 -13.71
C LEU A 19 -5.11 -1.38 -15.07
N LEU A 20 -6.36 -0.94 -15.24
CA LEU A 20 -6.81 -0.31 -16.48
C LEU A 20 -6.02 0.98 -16.78
N ALA A 21 -5.83 1.83 -15.76
CA ALA A 21 -5.09 3.09 -15.92
C ALA A 21 -3.62 2.87 -16.27
N SER A 22 -2.96 1.92 -15.59
CA SER A 22 -1.56 1.58 -15.85
C SER A 22 -1.36 0.91 -17.21
N ALA A 23 -2.25 0.00 -17.63
CA ALA A 23 -2.23 -0.61 -18.95
C ALA A 23 -2.45 0.44 -20.07
N GLY A 24 -3.39 1.36 -19.88
CA GLY A 24 -3.62 2.47 -20.81
C GLY A 24 -2.38 3.36 -20.97
N LEU A 25 -1.76 3.75 -19.85
CA LEU A 25 -0.52 4.54 -19.87
C LEU A 25 0.64 3.78 -20.55
N ALA A 26 0.81 2.50 -20.22
CA ALA A 26 1.84 1.65 -20.84
C ALA A 26 1.62 1.50 -22.35
N GLY A 27 0.37 1.33 -22.80
CA GLY A 27 0.04 1.27 -24.22
C GLY A 27 0.40 2.53 -24.98
N VAL A 28 0.18 3.71 -24.38
CA VAL A 28 0.60 5.00 -24.94
C VAL A 28 2.13 5.11 -24.99
N LEU A 29 2.82 4.77 -23.89
CA LEU A 29 4.28 4.86 -23.82
C LEU A 29 4.99 3.90 -24.78
N LEU A 30 4.45 2.70 -24.97
CA LEU A 30 5.01 1.67 -25.84
C LEU A 30 4.49 1.75 -27.29
N SER A 31 3.66 2.74 -27.62
CA SER A 31 3.09 2.91 -28.96
C SER A 31 2.42 1.64 -29.51
N LEU A 32 1.66 0.93 -28.66
CA LEU A 32 1.01 -0.32 -29.04
C LEU A 32 -0.12 -0.07 -30.06
N PRO A 33 -0.13 -0.73 -31.23
CA PRO A 33 -1.15 -0.50 -32.26
C PRO A 33 -2.52 -1.03 -31.81
N GLY A 34 -3.59 -0.28 -32.14
CA GLY A 34 -4.98 -0.69 -31.92
C GLY A 34 -5.56 -0.36 -30.54
N LEU A 35 -4.79 0.25 -29.64
CA LEU A 35 -5.32 0.75 -28.36
C LEU A 35 -5.87 2.18 -28.51
N PRO A 36 -7.00 2.51 -27.85
CA PRO A 36 -7.51 3.87 -27.84
C PRO A 36 -6.51 4.79 -27.13
N VAL A 37 -6.33 6.00 -27.65
CA VAL A 37 -5.56 7.04 -26.97
C VAL A 37 -6.26 7.39 -25.66
N VAL A 38 -5.64 7.03 -24.54
CA VAL A 38 -6.15 7.43 -23.22
C VAL A 38 -5.75 8.87 -22.95
N SER A 39 -6.70 9.69 -22.52
CA SER A 39 -6.40 11.05 -22.14
C SER A 39 -5.60 11.07 -20.84
N PHE A 40 -4.64 11.99 -20.76
CA PHE A 40 -3.80 12.16 -19.57
C PHE A 40 -4.63 12.40 -18.30
N SER A 41 -5.70 13.20 -18.41
CA SER A 41 -6.63 13.47 -17.32
C SER A 41 -7.41 12.21 -16.88
N ALA A 42 -7.83 11.36 -17.83
CA ALA A 42 -8.52 10.11 -17.50
C ALA A 42 -7.63 9.16 -16.71
N VAL A 43 -6.34 9.06 -17.04
CA VAL A 43 -5.37 8.24 -16.29
C VAL A 43 -5.25 8.74 -14.85
N ILE A 44 -5.06 10.05 -14.65
CA ILE A 44 -4.95 10.64 -13.30
C ILE A 44 -6.21 10.39 -12.47
N LEU A 45 -7.39 10.67 -13.04
CA LEU A 45 -8.67 10.45 -12.37
C LEU A 45 -8.85 8.96 -12.02
N ALA A 46 -8.57 8.06 -12.96
CA ALA A 46 -8.68 6.62 -12.73
C ALA A 46 -7.74 6.14 -11.61
N LEU A 47 -6.48 6.60 -11.57
CA LEU A 47 -5.54 6.28 -10.49
C LEU A 47 -6.00 6.84 -9.13
N THR A 48 -6.55 8.05 -9.12
CA THR A 48 -7.07 8.71 -7.92
C THR A 48 -8.26 7.91 -7.35
N PHE A 49 -9.25 7.60 -8.18
CA PHE A 49 -10.41 6.79 -7.77
C PHE A 49 -10.01 5.37 -7.39
N ALA A 50 -9.06 4.76 -8.13
CA ALA A 50 -8.51 3.45 -7.81
C ALA A 50 -7.92 3.41 -6.39
N SER A 51 -7.09 4.41 -6.07
CA SER A 51 -6.45 4.53 -4.75
C SER A 51 -7.48 4.73 -3.63
N LEU A 52 -8.44 5.65 -3.80
CA LEU A 52 -9.49 5.91 -2.81
C LEU A 52 -10.38 4.67 -2.57
N ALA A 53 -10.79 3.98 -3.64
CA ALA A 53 -11.59 2.77 -3.54
C ALA A 53 -10.83 1.63 -2.82
N ALA A 54 -9.56 1.42 -3.19
CA ALA A 54 -8.72 0.42 -2.54
C ALA A 54 -8.47 0.73 -1.06
N MET A 55 -8.20 1.99 -0.71
CA MET A 55 -8.06 2.43 0.68
C MET A 55 -9.33 2.15 1.49
N THR A 56 -10.50 2.50 0.96
CA THR A 56 -11.79 2.27 1.63
C THR A 56 -12.04 0.79 1.86
N GLY A 57 -11.77 -0.05 0.85
CA GLY A 57 -11.88 -1.50 0.96
C GLY A 57 -10.93 -2.08 2.01
N ILE A 58 -9.66 -1.67 1.99
CA ILE A 58 -8.63 -2.17 2.89
C ILE A 58 -8.86 -1.75 4.33
N ILE A 59 -9.24 -0.49 4.60
CA ILE A 59 -9.54 -0.02 5.96
C ILE A 59 -10.70 -0.85 6.53
N GLY A 60 -11.78 -1.03 5.77
CA GLY A 60 -12.92 -1.83 6.20
C GLY A 60 -12.57 -3.30 6.45
N LEU A 61 -11.80 -3.91 5.54
CA LEU A 61 -11.36 -5.30 5.69
C LEU A 61 -10.40 -5.50 6.85
N ALA A 62 -9.45 -4.59 7.03
CA ALA A 62 -8.43 -4.67 8.08
C ALA A 62 -9.04 -4.44 9.47
N ARG A 63 -9.97 -3.49 9.62
CA ARG A 63 -10.70 -3.28 10.88
C ARG A 63 -11.66 -4.41 11.23
N SER A 64 -12.11 -5.19 10.25
CA SER A 64 -13.02 -6.32 10.49
C SER A 64 -12.33 -7.58 11.03
N GLN A 65 -11.02 -7.54 11.20
CA GLN A 65 -10.24 -8.70 11.64
C GLN A 65 -10.14 -8.73 13.17
N PRO A 66 -10.28 -9.91 13.80
CA PRO A 66 -10.17 -10.02 15.24
C PRO A 66 -8.75 -9.68 15.72
N VAL A 67 -8.67 -9.03 16.87
CA VAL A 67 -7.39 -8.80 17.57
C VAL A 67 -6.76 -10.16 17.86
N THR A 68 -5.50 -10.34 17.47
CA THR A 68 -4.76 -11.56 17.79
C THR A 68 -4.41 -11.51 19.27
N PRO A 69 -4.79 -12.51 20.09
CA PRO A 69 -4.44 -12.52 21.50
C PRO A 69 -2.92 -12.57 21.65
N GLU A 70 -2.41 -11.80 22.61
CA GLU A 70 -1.01 -11.79 23.00
C GLU A 70 -0.64 -13.20 23.51
N SER A 71 0.18 -13.94 22.75
CA SER A 71 0.67 -15.23 23.19
C SER A 71 1.89 -15.01 24.09
N SER A 72 1.92 -15.68 25.24
CA SER A 72 3.00 -15.62 26.24
C SER A 72 4.35 -16.18 25.76
N GLN A 73 4.49 -16.52 24.47
CA GLN A 73 5.72 -17.04 23.84
C GLN A 73 6.47 -15.99 22.98
N ASP A 74 6.00 -14.74 22.90
CA ASP A 74 6.58 -13.68 22.04
C ASP A 74 7.87 -13.03 22.60
N GLN A 75 8.67 -13.74 23.40
CA GLN A 75 9.82 -13.13 24.10
C GLN A 75 11.21 -13.57 23.62
N THR A 76 11.35 -14.52 22.71
CA THR A 76 12.69 -14.94 22.29
C THR A 76 12.62 -15.57 20.91
N HIS A 77 13.32 -15.00 19.92
CA HIS A 77 14.16 -15.65 18.91
C HIS A 77 14.54 -14.63 17.82
N ALA A 78 15.56 -14.97 17.01
CA ALA A 78 16.16 -14.16 15.95
C ALA A 78 15.15 -13.37 15.09
N SER A 79 15.61 -12.29 14.44
CA SER A 79 14.75 -11.41 13.61
C SER A 79 13.91 -12.24 12.65
N ASP A 80 12.59 -12.26 12.86
CA ASP A 80 11.69 -12.94 11.94
C ASP A 80 11.74 -12.22 10.59
N TRP A 81 12.33 -12.87 9.58
CA TRP A 81 12.49 -12.32 8.23
C TRP A 81 11.14 -11.88 7.64
N ARG A 82 10.03 -12.48 8.08
CA ARG A 82 8.68 -12.10 7.68
C ARG A 82 8.35 -10.66 8.06
N ILE A 83 8.86 -10.18 9.20
CA ILE A 83 8.71 -8.78 9.63
C ILE A 83 9.44 -7.83 8.68
N VAL A 84 10.66 -8.20 8.24
CA VAL A 84 11.41 -7.44 7.23
C VAL A 84 10.59 -7.37 5.94
N VAL A 85 10.06 -8.49 5.49
CA VAL A 85 9.26 -8.57 4.26
C VAL A 85 7.95 -7.80 4.35
N LEU A 86 7.28 -7.76 5.51
CA LEU A 86 6.11 -6.90 5.73
C LEU A 86 6.41 -5.42 5.46
N HIS A 87 7.56 -4.92 5.94
CA HIS A 87 7.95 -3.54 5.71
C HIS A 87 8.37 -3.28 4.26
N LEU A 88 9.02 -4.23 3.60
CA LEU A 88 9.44 -4.09 2.21
C LEU A 88 8.32 -4.34 1.19
N ALA A 89 7.20 -4.93 1.61
CA ALA A 89 6.09 -5.32 0.76
C ALA A 89 5.54 -4.17 -0.12
N GLY A 90 5.61 -2.95 0.39
CA GLY A 90 5.12 -1.78 -0.34
C GLY A 90 5.98 -1.42 -1.57
N LEU A 91 7.20 -1.94 -1.69
CA LEU A 91 8.05 -1.75 -2.87
C LEU A 91 7.51 -2.49 -4.11
N SER A 92 6.56 -3.41 -3.94
CA SER A 92 5.92 -4.13 -5.05
C SER A 92 5.26 -3.20 -6.07
N THR A 93 4.86 -1.98 -5.69
CA THR A 93 4.35 -0.98 -6.65
C THR A 93 5.38 -0.64 -7.74
N TYR A 94 6.68 -0.66 -7.42
CA TYR A 94 7.75 -0.33 -8.35
C TYR A 94 8.11 -1.49 -9.27
N ALA A 95 7.65 -2.71 -8.96
CA ALA A 95 7.74 -3.86 -9.83
C ALA A 95 6.60 -3.91 -10.88
N GLY A 96 5.78 -2.86 -10.97
CA GLY A 96 4.68 -2.75 -11.93
C GLY A 96 3.33 -3.27 -11.43
N PHE A 97 3.23 -3.70 -10.17
CA PHE A 97 1.95 -4.11 -9.59
C PHE A 97 1.10 -2.88 -9.25
N PRO A 98 -0.09 -2.70 -9.87
CA PRO A 98 -0.95 -1.57 -9.56
C PRO A 98 -1.38 -1.63 -8.10
N LEU A 99 -1.27 -0.51 -7.39
CA LEU A 99 -1.55 -0.41 -5.94
C LEU A 99 -0.71 -1.38 -5.08
N GLY A 100 0.44 -1.85 -5.58
CA GLY A 100 1.30 -2.79 -4.84
C GLY A 100 1.76 -2.25 -3.49
N HIS A 101 1.92 -0.92 -3.37
CA HIS A 101 2.31 -0.28 -2.11
C HIS A 101 1.29 -0.50 -0.98
N LEU A 102 0.04 -0.71 -1.36
CA LEU A 102 -1.08 -0.92 -0.45
C LEU A 102 -1.46 -2.41 -0.35
N LEU A 103 -1.53 -3.11 -1.49
CA LEU A 103 -1.87 -4.54 -1.55
C LEU A 103 -0.79 -5.42 -0.92
N GLY A 104 0.48 -5.13 -1.15
CA GLY A 104 1.61 -5.90 -0.63
C GLY A 104 1.56 -6.08 0.90
N PRO A 105 1.63 -4.99 1.69
CA PRO A 105 1.60 -5.10 3.15
C PRO A 105 0.27 -5.67 3.65
N TRP A 106 -0.85 -5.36 2.98
CA TRP A 106 -2.16 -5.88 3.39
C TRP A 106 -2.28 -7.41 3.23
N ILE A 107 -1.89 -7.96 2.08
CA ILE A 107 -1.95 -9.41 1.82
C ILE A 107 -1.01 -10.17 2.76
N LEU A 108 0.23 -9.72 2.89
CA LEU A 108 1.21 -10.37 3.76
C LEU A 108 0.81 -10.30 5.23
N TRP A 109 0.25 -9.17 5.68
CA TRP A 109 -0.27 -9.06 7.04
C TRP A 109 -1.42 -10.03 7.27
N LEU A 110 -2.39 -10.16 6.34
CA LEU A 110 -3.47 -11.14 6.48
C LEU A 110 -2.96 -12.57 6.57
N PHE A 111 -1.92 -12.90 5.82
CA PHE A 111 -1.33 -14.24 5.80
C PHE A 111 -0.56 -14.56 7.10
N TRP A 112 0.20 -13.59 7.61
CA TRP A 112 1.12 -13.84 8.74
C TRP A 112 0.64 -13.40 10.11
N ARG A 113 -0.33 -12.49 10.22
CA ARG A 113 -0.83 -11.96 11.51
C ARG A 113 -1.19 -13.00 12.57
N ARG A 114 -1.64 -14.20 12.16
CA ARG A 114 -2.06 -15.26 13.10
C ARG A 114 -0.89 -16.10 13.63
N HIS A 115 0.32 -15.89 13.10
CA HIS A 115 1.51 -16.66 13.47
C HIS A 115 2.26 -16.04 14.65
N GLY A 116 1.97 -14.80 15.04
CA GLY A 116 2.60 -14.15 16.20
C GLY A 116 2.14 -12.72 16.39
N HIS A 117 2.18 -12.25 17.63
CA HIS A 117 1.78 -10.89 17.99
C HIS A 117 2.69 -9.84 17.34
N ALA A 118 4.01 -10.06 17.33
CA ALA A 118 4.96 -9.22 16.60
C ALA A 118 4.62 -9.05 15.10
N LEU A 119 4.15 -10.09 14.41
CA LEU A 119 3.76 -10.01 12.98
C LEU A 119 2.51 -9.18 12.77
N ASP A 120 1.56 -9.29 13.70
CA ASP A 120 0.32 -8.51 13.64
C ASP A 120 0.60 -7.02 13.89
N VAL A 121 1.44 -6.70 14.88
CA VAL A 121 1.86 -5.31 15.19
C VAL A 121 2.64 -4.69 14.04
N ASN A 122 3.67 -5.36 13.53
CA ASN A 122 4.49 -4.82 12.45
C ASN A 122 3.71 -4.72 11.13
N GLY A 123 2.82 -5.68 10.84
CA GLY A 123 1.96 -5.62 9.68
C GLY A 123 0.93 -4.48 9.75
N ARG A 124 0.34 -4.21 10.93
CA ARG A 124 -0.52 -3.02 11.14
C ARG A 124 0.27 -1.73 10.95
N ALA A 125 1.51 -1.64 11.47
CA ALA A 125 2.37 -0.48 11.28
C ALA A 125 2.71 -0.22 9.80
N ALA A 126 3.10 -1.26 9.06
CA ALA A 126 3.36 -1.16 7.63
C ALA A 126 2.11 -0.75 6.84
N LEU A 127 0.94 -1.31 7.20
CA LEU A 127 -0.33 -0.99 6.56
C LEU A 127 -0.82 0.44 6.87
N ASN A 128 -0.63 0.92 8.11
CA ASN A 128 -0.92 2.30 8.49
C ASN A 128 -0.10 3.28 7.64
N PHE A 129 1.20 3.01 7.45
CA PHE A 129 2.03 3.84 6.58
C PHE A 129 1.61 3.77 5.11
N ALA A 130 1.28 2.58 4.61
CA ALA A 130 0.78 2.41 3.24
C ALA A 130 -0.51 3.23 2.99
N LEU A 131 -1.40 3.30 4.00
CA LEU A 131 -2.58 4.17 3.95
C LEU A 131 -2.20 5.65 4.02
N THR A 132 -1.30 6.06 4.91
CA THR A 132 -0.84 7.46 4.99
C THR A 132 -0.20 7.93 3.68
N ILE A 133 0.76 7.18 3.13
CA ILE A 133 1.43 7.56 1.88
C ILE A 133 0.44 7.58 0.70
N SER A 134 -0.60 6.74 0.72
CA SER A 134 -1.66 6.77 -0.30
C SER A 134 -2.41 8.10 -0.30
N ILE A 135 -2.67 8.69 0.87
CA ILE A 135 -3.29 10.03 0.96
C ILE A 135 -2.38 11.07 0.30
N PHE A 136 -1.07 11.03 0.59
CA PHE A 136 -0.12 11.96 -0.03
C PHE A 136 -0.02 11.76 -1.54
N TYR A 137 -0.04 10.51 -2.04
CA TYR A 137 -0.08 10.23 -3.47
C TYR A 137 -1.36 10.75 -4.14
N VAL A 138 -2.53 10.56 -3.52
CA VAL A 138 -3.80 11.10 -4.03
C VAL A 138 -3.75 12.63 -4.10
N SER A 139 -3.23 13.29 -3.06
CA SER A 139 -3.03 14.75 -3.09
C SER A 139 -2.07 15.19 -4.19
N ALA A 140 -0.96 14.48 -4.36
CA ALA A 140 0.03 14.79 -5.39
C ALA A 140 -0.52 14.57 -6.81
N LEU A 141 -1.32 13.52 -7.04
CA LEU A 141 -2.00 13.24 -8.32
C LEU A 141 -2.96 14.37 -8.70
N ILE A 142 -3.72 14.91 -7.75
CA ILE A 142 -4.58 16.08 -7.99
C ILE A 142 -3.73 17.32 -8.34
N LEU A 143 -2.58 17.51 -7.68
CA LEU A 143 -1.67 18.61 -7.96
C LEU A 143 -0.94 18.49 -9.32
N VAL A 144 -1.01 17.36 -10.02
CA VAL A 144 -0.40 17.19 -11.35
C VAL A 144 -1.02 18.15 -12.36
N PHE A 145 -2.30 18.52 -12.21
CA PHE A 145 -2.96 19.53 -13.06
C PHE A 145 -2.29 20.92 -12.98
N PHE A 146 -1.50 21.18 -11.94
CA PHE A 146 -0.75 22.42 -11.74
C PHE A 146 0.76 22.26 -12.00
N PHE A 147 1.19 21.17 -12.65
CA PHE A 147 2.59 20.76 -12.89
C PHE A 147 3.44 20.46 -11.63
N VAL A 148 3.21 21.13 -10.51
CA VAL A 148 3.91 20.91 -9.22
C VAL A 148 3.74 19.48 -8.72
N GLY A 149 2.62 18.82 -9.07
CA GLY A 149 2.38 17.43 -8.69
C GLY A 149 3.44 16.45 -9.19
N PHE A 150 4.04 16.67 -10.36
CA PHE A 150 5.11 15.77 -10.86
C PHE A 150 6.34 15.77 -9.95
N LEU A 151 6.77 16.96 -9.53
CA LEU A 151 7.90 17.09 -8.61
C LEU A 151 7.58 16.45 -7.25
N LEU A 152 6.36 16.68 -6.76
CA LEU A 152 5.90 16.11 -5.50
C LEU A 152 5.81 14.57 -5.55
N LEU A 153 5.34 13.99 -6.65
CA LEU A 153 5.31 12.53 -6.86
C LEU A 153 6.72 11.92 -6.81
N GLY A 154 7.71 12.59 -7.42
CA GLY A 154 9.12 12.17 -7.36
C GLY A 154 9.68 12.19 -5.93
N ILE A 155 9.42 13.26 -5.19
CA ILE A 155 9.83 13.40 -3.77
C ILE A 155 9.16 12.32 -2.91
N LEU A 156 7.86 12.11 -3.07
CA LEU A 156 7.12 11.08 -2.35
C LEU A 156 7.62 9.67 -2.66
N MET A 157 7.97 9.39 -3.92
CA MET A 157 8.56 8.11 -4.32
C MET A 157 9.90 7.86 -3.61
N ALA A 158 10.81 8.83 -3.61
CA ALA A 158 12.08 8.71 -2.89
C ALA A 158 11.86 8.51 -1.38
N PHE A 159 11.00 9.33 -0.78
CA PHE A 159 10.64 9.23 0.64
C PHE A 159 10.06 7.85 0.99
N HIS A 160 9.12 7.35 0.19
CA HIS A 160 8.51 6.04 0.39
C HIS A 160 9.55 4.92 0.37
N ILE A 161 10.41 4.87 -0.64
CA ILE A 161 11.48 3.86 -0.76
C ILE A 161 12.41 3.91 0.45
N ILE A 162 12.90 5.11 0.81
CA ILE A 162 13.83 5.29 1.93
C ILE A 162 13.23 4.78 3.24
N VAL A 163 11.97 5.13 3.53
CA VAL A 163 11.29 4.73 4.76
C VAL A 163 11.08 3.21 4.82
N LEU A 164 10.69 2.58 3.71
CA LEU A 164 10.49 1.12 3.65
C LEU A 164 11.80 0.37 3.84
N VAL A 165 12.85 0.74 3.11
CA VAL A 165 14.18 0.12 3.23
C VAL A 165 14.76 0.31 4.62
N ARG A 166 14.65 1.52 5.20
CA ARG A 166 15.09 1.80 6.57
C ARG A 166 14.37 0.92 7.58
N ASN A 167 13.06 0.73 7.45
CA ASN A 167 12.30 -0.11 8.39
C ASN A 167 12.60 -1.60 8.22
N GLY A 168 12.76 -2.09 6.98
CA GLY A 168 13.24 -3.44 6.73
C GLY A 168 14.60 -3.71 7.38
N TRP A 169 15.55 -2.76 7.24
CA TRP A 169 16.85 -2.87 7.89
C TRP A 169 16.74 -2.83 9.43
N ARG A 170 15.98 -1.89 9.99
CA ARG A 170 15.79 -1.78 11.45
C ARG A 170 15.25 -3.08 12.04
N THR A 171 14.19 -3.64 11.47
CA THR A 171 13.60 -4.87 12.00
C THR A 171 14.49 -6.10 11.79
N SER A 172 15.36 -6.11 10.78
CA SER A 172 16.36 -7.17 10.60
C SER A 172 17.41 -7.23 11.72
N VAL A 173 17.63 -6.12 12.44
CA VAL A 173 18.52 -6.04 13.61
C VAL A 173 17.73 -5.91 14.92
N ASN A 174 16.45 -6.32 14.92
CA ASN A 174 15.53 -6.26 16.05
C ASN A 174 15.29 -4.84 16.62
N LEU A 175 15.53 -3.79 15.83
CA LEU A 175 15.12 -2.43 16.19
C LEU A 175 13.64 -2.22 15.84
N PRO A 176 12.88 -1.46 16.66
CA PRO A 176 11.48 -1.18 16.38
C PRO A 176 11.33 -0.40 15.08
N ALA A 177 10.31 -0.75 14.29
CA ALA A 177 9.92 -0.01 13.10
C ALA A 177 9.50 1.42 13.46
N HIS A 178 9.84 2.38 12.62
CA HIS A 178 9.50 3.79 12.79
C HIS A 178 9.09 4.40 11.45
N TYR A 179 7.80 4.74 11.35
CA TYR A 179 7.22 5.40 10.18
C TYR A 179 6.97 6.88 10.48
N PRO A 180 7.81 7.80 9.95
CA PRO A 180 7.55 9.23 10.11
C PRO A 180 6.24 9.60 9.41
N LEU A 181 5.49 10.53 9.99
CA LEU A 181 4.21 11.04 9.46
C LEU A 181 3.07 10.00 9.36
N THR A 182 3.23 8.81 9.94
CA THR A 182 2.18 7.78 9.88
C THR A 182 0.96 8.17 10.70
N ILE A 183 -0.23 7.89 10.15
CA ILE A 183 -1.52 8.03 10.83
C ILE A 183 -1.99 6.63 11.22
N ASN A 184 -2.43 6.46 12.48
CA ASN A 184 -2.90 5.17 12.98
C ASN A 184 -4.37 4.95 12.59
N PHE A 185 -4.59 4.24 11.48
CA PHE A 185 -5.94 3.80 11.06
C PHE A 185 -6.37 2.51 11.75
N LEU A 186 -5.37 1.68 12.09
CA LEU A 186 -5.47 0.38 12.71
C LEU A 186 -4.72 0.47 14.05
N SER A 187 -5.44 0.30 15.16
CA SER A 187 -4.89 0.14 16.51
C SER A 187 -4.66 -1.34 16.79
#